data_AF-A0A6A0IDY2-F1
#
_entry.id   AF-A0A6A0IDY2-F1
#
_cell.length_a   1.000
_cell.length_b   1.000
_cell.length_c   1.000
_cell.angle_alpha   90.00
_cell.angle_beta   90.00
_cell.angle_gamma   90.00
#
_symmetry.space_group_name_H-M   'P 1'
#
loop_
_entity.id
_entity.type
_entity.pdbx_description
1 polymer ?
#
loop_
_entity_poly.entity_id
_entity_poly.type
_entity_poly.pdbx_seq_one_letter_code
_entity_poly.pdbx_strand_id
1 'polypeptide(L)'
;MRRIACLLLAALALVLPAAAAPQQGSPEKETYTVECTFTNPSYPGPCAVSEVVPRSLTPEAACGRVLSCLNDARCVTKTYCNATTVRGGWKLVSAAEAKAPLPGSGTLSRPAGAVPPSAHR
;
A
#
# COMPACT_ATOMS: atom_id res chain seq x y z
N MET A 1 8.22 77.17 15.71
CA MET A 1 7.00 76.33 15.67
C MET A 1 7.12 75.35 14.51
N ARG A 2 6.86 74.06 14.78
CA ARG A 2 6.51 72.97 13.84
C ARG A 2 7.62 72.54 12.85
N ARG A 3 8.42 71.54 13.22
CA ARG A 3 8.19 70.06 13.18
C ARG A 3 8.89 69.46 11.95
N ILE A 4 10.19 69.29 12.14
CA ILE A 4 11.04 68.14 11.76
C ILE A 4 10.66 67.51 10.42
N ALA A 5 11.28 68.06 9.38
CA ALA A 5 11.28 67.55 8.03
C ALA A 5 12.03 66.22 7.96
N CYS A 6 11.29 65.25 7.42
CA CYS A 6 11.72 63.99 6.84
C CYS A 6 13.03 64.10 6.06
N LEU A 7 14.12 63.48 6.54
CA LEU A 7 15.33 63.23 5.74
C LEU A 7 15.98 61.89 6.15
N LEU A 8 15.54 60.84 5.45
CA LEU A 8 16.37 59.85 4.73
C LEU A 8 17.77 59.53 5.30
N LEU A 9 17.92 58.32 5.86
CA LEU A 9 19.15 57.51 5.88
C LEU A 9 18.70 56.03 6.01
N ALA A 10 18.54 55.29 4.91
CA ALA A 10 19.57 54.51 4.20
C ALA A 10 20.01 53.22 4.93
N ALA A 11 20.17 52.15 4.14
CA ALA A 11 20.70 50.81 4.46
C ALA A 11 19.67 49.82 5.06
N LEU A 12 19.51 48.58 4.61
CA LEU A 12 20.19 47.78 3.59
C LEU A 12 19.24 46.62 3.26
N ALA A 13 18.75 46.52 2.03
CA ALA A 13 17.96 45.36 1.59
C ALA A 13 18.92 44.17 1.39
N LEU A 14 19.07 43.32 2.41
CA LEU A 14 19.69 42.00 2.25
C LEU A 14 18.73 41.12 1.43
N VAL A 15 18.92 41.10 0.12
CA VAL A 15 18.36 40.08 -0.75
C VAL A 15 19.17 38.80 -0.51
N LEU A 16 18.71 37.94 0.39
CA LEU A 16 19.22 36.57 0.47
C LEU A 16 18.70 35.81 -0.77
N PRO A 17 19.57 35.28 -1.64
CA PRO A 17 19.13 34.27 -2.57
C PRO A 17 18.77 33.03 -1.76
N ALA A 18 17.49 32.68 -1.72
CA ALA A 18 17.03 31.40 -1.24
C ALA A 18 17.65 30.33 -2.15
N ALA A 19 18.79 29.79 -1.73
CA ALA A 19 19.37 28.61 -2.35
C ALA A 19 18.32 27.49 -2.20
N ALA A 20 17.64 27.18 -3.30
CA ALA A 20 16.81 26.00 -3.40
C ALA A 20 17.71 24.80 -3.12
N ALA A 21 17.63 24.26 -1.90
CA ALA A 21 18.27 23.01 -1.57
C ALA A 21 17.78 21.97 -2.60
N PRO A 22 18.68 21.16 -3.20
CA PRO A 22 18.22 20.04 -3.99
C PRO A 22 17.33 19.19 -3.09
N GLN A 23 16.08 19.02 -3.51
CA GLN A 23 15.18 18.04 -2.91
C GLN A 23 15.80 16.68 -3.26
N GLN A 24 16.70 16.21 -2.40
CA GLN A 24 17.13 14.82 -2.38
C GLN A 24 15.87 14.02 -2.09
N GLY A 25 15.21 13.55 -3.15
CA GLY A 25 14.17 12.55 -3.03
C GLY A 25 14.74 11.43 -2.19
N SER A 26 14.11 11.16 -1.04
CA SER A 26 14.42 9.99 -0.24
C SER A 26 14.48 8.78 -1.17
N PRO A 27 15.43 7.86 -1.00
CA PRO A 27 15.40 6.62 -1.76
C PRO A 27 14.05 5.96 -1.49
N GLU A 28 13.18 5.99 -2.50
CA GLU A 28 11.90 5.32 -2.44
C GLU A 28 12.24 3.85 -2.20
N LYS A 29 11.89 3.33 -1.01
CA LYS A 29 12.11 1.91 -0.71
C LYS A 29 11.27 1.15 -1.71
N GLU A 30 11.93 0.59 -2.73
CA GLU A 30 11.26 -0.21 -3.73
C GLU A 30 10.38 -1.26 -3.04
N THR A 31 9.12 -1.33 -3.43
CA THR A 31 8.16 -2.30 -2.91
C THR A 31 7.72 -3.26 -4.00
N TYR A 32 7.21 -4.42 -3.60
CA TYR A 32 6.53 -5.37 -4.47
C TYR A 32 5.36 -6.01 -3.75
N THR A 33 4.44 -6.60 -4.51
CA THR A 33 3.33 -7.36 -3.93
C THR A 33 3.75 -8.80 -3.73
N VAL A 34 3.54 -9.34 -2.53
CA VAL A 34 3.66 -10.76 -2.22
C VAL A 34 2.28 -11.40 -2.17
N GLU A 35 2.16 -12.61 -2.70
CA GLU A 35 1.00 -13.49 -2.59
C GLU A 35 1.31 -14.61 -1.59
N CYS A 36 0.47 -14.73 -0.57
CA CYS A 36 0.58 -15.71 0.50
C CYS A 36 -0.65 -16.62 0.50
N THR A 37 -0.45 -17.94 0.53
CA THR A 37 -1.53 -18.90 0.77
C THR A 37 -1.37 -19.56 2.12
N PHE A 38 -2.42 -19.52 2.93
CA PHE A 38 -2.48 -20.14 4.25
C PHE A 38 -3.57 -21.19 4.33
N THR A 39 -3.41 -22.17 5.22
CA THR A 39 -4.46 -23.14 5.55
C THR A 39 -4.63 -23.26 7.05
N ASN A 40 -5.85 -23.56 7.47
CA ASN A 40 -6.19 -23.88 8.84
C ASN A 40 -7.38 -24.85 8.84
N PRO A 41 -7.35 -25.98 9.57
CA PRO A 41 -8.46 -26.92 9.62
C PRO A 41 -9.79 -26.32 10.09
N SER A 42 -9.74 -25.25 10.88
CA SER A 42 -10.91 -24.53 11.38
C SER A 42 -11.36 -23.39 10.46
N TYR A 43 -10.73 -23.21 9.30
CA TYR A 43 -11.09 -22.21 8.30
C TYR A 43 -11.49 -22.91 6.98
N PRO A 44 -12.57 -22.46 6.31
CA PRO A 44 -13.02 -23.08 5.07
C PRO A 44 -12.03 -22.83 3.93
N GLY A 45 -11.26 -23.86 3.58
CA GLY A 45 -10.36 -23.86 2.43
C GLY A 45 -9.06 -23.04 2.64
N PRO A 46 -8.29 -22.82 1.57
CA PRO A 46 -7.11 -21.97 1.63
C PRO A 46 -7.49 -20.48 1.73
N CYS A 47 -6.70 -19.73 2.46
CA CYS A 47 -6.76 -18.27 2.51
C CYS A 47 -5.64 -17.68 1.66
N ALA A 48 -5.99 -16.90 0.63
CA ALA A 48 -5.05 -16.10 -0.15
C ALA A 48 -4.98 -14.67 0.40
N VAL A 49 -3.77 -14.13 0.53
CA VAL A 49 -3.48 -12.78 1.01
C VAL A 49 -2.44 -12.13 0.11
N SER A 50 -2.75 -10.93 -0.38
CA SER A 50 -1.80 -10.08 -1.09
C SER A 50 -1.33 -8.94 -0.18
N GLU A 51 -0.03 -8.71 -0.06
CA GLU A 51 0.54 -7.60 0.73
C GLU A 51 1.62 -6.86 -0.07
N VAL A 52 1.66 -5.53 0.06
CA VAL A 52 2.74 -4.72 -0.51
C VAL A 52 3.84 -4.61 0.52
N VAL A 53 5.04 -5.10 0.19
CA VAL A 53 6.16 -5.18 1.11
C VAL A 53 7.44 -4.60 0.49
N PRO A 54 8.41 -4.13 1.30
CA PRO A 54 9.70 -3.70 0.80
C PRO A 54 10.43 -4.83 0.07
N ARG A 55 11.11 -4.51 -1.04
CA ARG A 55 12.00 -5.42 -1.79
C ARG A 55 13.11 -6.04 -0.95
N SER A 56 13.45 -5.44 0.19
CA SER A 56 14.40 -6.02 1.15
C SER A 56 13.88 -7.27 1.87
N LEU A 57 12.58 -7.61 1.77
CA LEU A 57 12.00 -8.81 2.34
C LEU A 57 11.81 -9.87 1.25
N THR A 58 12.17 -11.12 1.55
CA THR A 58 11.77 -12.24 0.70
C THR A 58 10.27 -12.53 0.87
N PRO A 59 9.61 -13.19 -0.09
CA PRO A 59 8.22 -13.58 0.02
C PRO A 59 7.92 -14.38 1.29
N GLU A 60 8.79 -15.31 1.67
CA GLU A 60 8.62 -16.16 2.86
C GLU A 60 8.70 -15.34 4.14
N ALA A 61 9.62 -14.38 4.22
CA ALA A 61 9.76 -13.51 5.38
C ALA A 61 8.52 -12.59 5.53
N ALA A 62 8.00 -12.08 4.42
CA ALA A 62 6.79 -11.27 4.40
C ALA A 62 5.55 -12.08 4.82
N CYS A 63 5.31 -13.22 4.17
CA CYS A 63 4.21 -14.12 4.51
C CYS A 63 4.35 -14.70 5.92
N GLY A 64 5.57 -14.87 6.43
CA GLY A 64 5.84 -15.29 7.81
C GLY A 64 5.35 -14.28 8.85
N ARG A 65 5.38 -12.98 8.55
CA ARG A 65 4.80 -11.93 9.41
C ARG A 65 3.28 -12.04 9.45
N VAL A 66 2.65 -12.27 8.30
CA VAL A 66 1.20 -12.51 8.20
C VAL A 66 0.83 -13.79 8.95
N LEU A 67 1.58 -14.87 8.78
CA LEU A 67 1.39 -16.13 9.50
C LEU A 67 1.47 -15.94 11.02
N SER A 68 2.46 -15.17 11.47
CA SER A 68 2.63 -14.86 12.89
C SER A 68 1.44 -14.09 13.44
N CYS A 69 0.92 -13.11 12.67
CA CYS A 69 -0.29 -12.38 13.02
C CYS A 69 -1.52 -13.30 13.09
N LEU A 70 -1.74 -14.16 12.09
CA LEU A 70 -2.84 -15.14 12.07
C LEU A 70 -2.79 -16.11 13.26
N ASN A 71 -1.59 -16.39 13.77
CA ASN A 71 -1.38 -17.27 14.91
C ASN A 71 -1.27 -16.56 16.28
N ASP A 72 -1.36 -15.23 16.32
CA ASP A 72 -1.35 -14.45 17.58
C ASP A 72 -2.67 -13.72 17.78
N ALA A 73 -3.36 -14.03 18.88
CA ALA A 73 -4.61 -13.35 19.26
C ALA A 73 -4.43 -11.85 19.52
N ARG A 74 -3.21 -11.39 19.79
CA ARG A 74 -2.88 -9.97 19.99
C ARG A 74 -2.78 -9.18 18.69
N CYS A 75 -2.72 -9.84 17.54
CA CYS A 75 -2.69 -9.15 16.26
C CYS A 75 -4.10 -8.66 15.87
N VAL A 76 -4.38 -7.39 16.19
CA VAL A 76 -5.69 -6.73 15.96
C VAL A 76 -5.62 -5.59 14.95
N THR A 77 -4.43 -5.23 14.48
CA THR A 77 -4.21 -4.05 13.61
C THR A 77 -4.40 -4.33 12.13
N LYS A 78 -4.39 -5.60 11.72
CA LYS A 78 -4.51 -6.04 10.33
C LYS A 78 -5.52 -7.18 10.24
N THR A 79 -6.32 -7.14 9.19
CA THR A 79 -7.42 -8.08 8.96
C THR A 79 -7.07 -8.97 7.78
N TYR A 80 -6.98 -10.28 8.02
CA TYR A 80 -6.66 -11.29 7.02
C TYR A 80 -7.78 -12.30 6.88
N CYS A 81 -7.79 -13.05 5.77
CA CYS A 81 -8.67 -14.19 5.55
C CYS A 81 -10.14 -13.88 5.87
N ASN A 82 -10.70 -12.85 5.21
CA ASN A 82 -12.08 -12.39 5.42
C ASN A 82 -12.41 -12.02 6.88
N ALA A 83 -11.49 -11.35 7.56
CA ALA A 83 -11.65 -10.97 8.96
C ALA A 83 -11.91 -12.16 9.89
N THR A 84 -11.20 -13.26 9.64
CA THR A 84 -11.32 -14.48 10.44
C THR A 84 -11.11 -14.20 11.93
N THR A 85 -11.92 -14.84 12.77
CA THR A 85 -11.74 -14.91 14.22
C THR A 85 -10.87 -16.10 14.64
N VAL A 86 -10.51 -16.99 13.71
CA VAL A 86 -9.63 -18.14 13.97
C VAL A 86 -8.23 -17.63 14.29
N ARG A 87 -7.70 -18.03 15.46
CA ARG A 87 -6.35 -17.72 15.90
C ARG A 87 -5.63 -19.00 16.29
N GLY A 88 -4.39 -19.13 15.83
CA GLY A 88 -3.60 -20.35 16.02
C GLY A 88 -3.92 -21.44 15.00
N GLY A 89 -2.96 -22.35 14.78
CA GLY A 89 -3.10 -23.50 13.88
C GLY A 89 -2.98 -23.20 12.38
N TRP A 90 -2.75 -21.94 12.01
CA TRP A 90 -2.50 -21.56 10.62
C TRP A 90 -1.14 -22.05 10.15
N LYS A 91 -1.07 -22.48 8.90
CA LYS A 91 0.16 -22.91 8.22
C LYS A 91 0.33 -22.15 6.91
N LEU A 92 1.57 -21.79 6.58
CA LEU A 92 1.93 -21.27 5.28
C LEU A 92 2.00 -22.42 4.27
N VAL A 93 1.30 -22.30 3.16
CA VAL A 93 1.30 -23.25 2.04
C VAL A 93 2.18 -22.75 0.91
N SER A 94 2.09 -21.47 0.56
CA SER A 94 2.92 -20.86 -0.48
C SER A 94 3.17 -19.38 -0.20
N ALA A 95 4.32 -18.91 -0.66
CA ALA A 95 4.71 -17.51 -0.67
C ALA A 95 5.41 -17.22 -2.00
N ALA A 96 4.96 -16.20 -2.73
CA ALA A 96 5.55 -15.83 -4.01
C ALA A 96 5.42 -14.32 -4.24
N GLU A 97 6.34 -13.73 -5.01
CA GLU A 97 6.07 -12.41 -5.57
C GLU A 97 4.87 -12.52 -6.53
N ALA A 98 3.94 -11.57 -6.44
CA ALA A 98 2.87 -11.45 -7.42
C ALA A 98 3.51 -11.22 -8.79
N LYS A 99 3.17 -12.08 -9.75
CA LYS A 99 3.58 -11.84 -11.14
C LYS A 99 2.95 -10.53 -11.58
N ALA A 100 3.78 -9.56 -11.95
CA ALA A 100 3.29 -8.28 -12.48
C ALA A 100 2.22 -8.56 -13.56
N PRO A 101 1.08 -7.83 -13.55
CA PRO A 101 0.16 -7.88 -14.66
C PRO A 101 0.98 -7.62 -15.93
N LEU A 102 0.92 -8.54 -16.90
CA LEU A 102 1.60 -8.32 -18.17
C LEU A 102 1.16 -6.95 -18.71
N PRO A 103 2.08 -6.06 -19.13
CA PRO A 103 1.70 -4.84 -19.80
C PRO A 103 0.99 -5.25 -21.11
N GLY A 104 -0.35 -5.23 -21.12
CA GLY A 104 -1.15 -5.64 -22.27
C GLY A 104 -2.45 -6.38 -21.97
N SER A 105 -2.68 -6.87 -20.74
CA SER A 105 -4.01 -7.40 -20.37
C SER A 105 -4.93 -6.28 -19.95
N GLY A 106 -5.27 -5.41 -20.90
CA GLY A 106 -6.38 -4.47 -20.75
C GLY A 106 -7.61 -5.27 -20.37
N THR A 107 -8.10 -5.06 -19.15
CA THR A 107 -9.44 -5.45 -18.75
C THR A 107 -10.38 -4.83 -19.76
N LEU A 108 -10.93 -5.64 -20.68
CA LEU A 108 -12.11 -5.25 -21.42
C LEU A 108 -13.20 -5.17 -20.37
N SER A 109 -13.35 -3.98 -19.77
CA SER A 109 -14.45 -3.62 -18.89
C SER A 109 -15.72 -3.87 -19.68
N ARG A 110 -16.32 -5.04 -19.50
CA ARG A 110 -17.65 -5.35 -20.02
C ARG A 110 -18.60 -4.43 -19.25
N PRO A 111 -19.21 -3.41 -19.88
CA PRO A 111 -20.21 -2.62 -19.18
C PRO A 111 -21.36 -3.56 -18.81
N ALA A 112 -21.70 -3.58 -17.52
CA ALA A 112 -22.94 -4.15 -17.05
C ALA A 112 -24.08 -3.33 -17.64
N GLY A 113 -24.75 -3.83 -18.68
CA GLY A 113 -25.83 -3.10 -19.32
C GLY A 113 -26.27 -3.66 -20.67
N ALA A 114 -26.83 -4.87 -20.68
CA ALA A 114 -27.74 -5.30 -21.74
C ALA A 114 -28.66 -6.39 -21.18
N VAL A 115 -29.83 -5.97 -20.71
CA VAL A 115 -30.97 -6.86 -20.44
C VAL A 115 -31.50 -7.30 -21.81
N PRO A 116 -31.52 -8.59 -22.17
CA PRO A 116 -32.20 -9.04 -23.38
C PRO A 116 -33.72 -8.94 -23.19
N PRO A 117 -34.51 -8.48 -24.18
CA PRO A 117 -35.96 -8.51 -24.07
C PRO A 117 -36.47 -9.96 -24.10
N SER A 118 -37.29 -10.30 -23.10
CA SER A 118 -38.05 -11.54 -23.02
C SER A 118 -38.92 -11.74 -24.26
N ALA A 119 -38.71 -12.84 -24.99
CA ALA A 119 -39.66 -13.31 -25.98
C ALA A 119 -40.81 -14.03 -25.24
N HIS A 120 -41.94 -13.34 -25.07
CA HIS A 120 -43.21 -13.99 -24.77
C HIS A 120 -43.68 -14.75 -26.01
N ARG A 121 -44.04 -16.01 -25.82
CA ARG A 121 -44.77 -16.83 -26.78
C ARG A 121 -46.24 -16.84 -26.37
#